data_AF-A0AAE4VCQ9-F1
#
_entry.id   AF-A0AAE4VCQ9-F1
#
_cell.length_a   1.000
_cell.length_b   1.000
_cell.length_c   1.000
_cell.angle_alpha   90.00
_cell.angle_beta   90.00
_cell.angle_gamma   90.00
#
_symmetry.space_group_name_H-M   'P 1'
#
loop_
_entity.id
_entity.type
_entity.pdbx_description
1 polymer ?
#
loop_
_entity_poly.entity_id
_entity_poly.type
_entity_poly.pdbx_seq_one_letter_code
_entity_poly.pdbx_strand_id
1 'polypeptide(L)'
;MIALQITATTPHGIVLSRPWGVSFDGLLASVLWHRRKWAARAAGQHFTYQPNAPQETLPLPLAHCGNPNHDTDWHWMATFADLHPRSHEVNEPDIRWRTSQTERQRIQQLTPTIGRQVISATAGRYQHRIVPVMAHPATHLTWRAVGDPDLIRDLLTDLPSIGKHTSVGEGLVTHWAVTETPDVPDWSAGHEHEPGVLGRTTPPRCLHNTTTTTGPIGTGTVRPPYLHPSSRTTAYQPAR
;
A
#
# COMPACT_ATOMS: atom_id res chain seq x y z
N MET A 1 -22.19 6.63 -1.79
CA MET A 1 -21.12 5.68 -1.42
C MET A 1 -21.76 4.37 -1.07
N ILE A 2 -21.14 3.27 -1.47
CA ILE A 2 -21.65 1.90 -1.32
C ILE A 2 -20.50 0.96 -0.93
N ALA A 3 -20.83 -0.21 -0.39
CA ALA A 3 -19.87 -1.27 -0.13
C ALA A 3 -19.37 -1.89 -1.45
N LEU A 4 -18.05 -2.14 -1.51
CA LEU A 4 -17.33 -2.58 -2.69
C LEU A 4 -16.34 -3.70 -2.33
N GLN A 5 -16.13 -4.61 -3.28
CA GLN A 5 -14.97 -5.49 -3.35
C GLN A 5 -14.10 -5.10 -4.55
N ILE A 6 -12.82 -4.84 -4.29
CA ILE A 6 -11.84 -4.47 -5.30
C ILE A 6 -10.87 -5.64 -5.47
N THR A 7 -10.52 -5.97 -6.71
CA THR A 7 -9.60 -7.05 -7.03
C THR A 7 -8.57 -6.59 -8.07
N ALA A 8 -7.29 -6.79 -7.77
CA ALA A 8 -6.20 -6.63 -8.72
C ALA A 8 -5.71 -8.00 -9.18
N THR A 9 -5.56 -8.20 -10.49
CA THR A 9 -4.93 -9.41 -11.06
C THR A 9 -3.44 -9.15 -11.28
N THR A 10 -2.59 -9.92 -10.59
CA THR A 10 -1.12 -9.79 -10.61
C THR A 10 -0.47 -11.10 -11.03
N PRO A 11 -0.40 -11.42 -12.34
CA PRO A 11 -0.01 -12.74 -12.82
C PRO A 11 1.44 -13.12 -12.50
N HIS A 12 2.31 -12.15 -12.23
CA HIS A 12 3.72 -12.37 -11.91
C HIS A 12 4.02 -12.35 -10.40
N GLY A 13 2.99 -12.26 -9.56
CA GLY A 13 3.12 -12.14 -8.12
C GLY A 13 3.46 -10.72 -7.66
N ILE A 14 3.55 -10.55 -6.34
CA ILE A 14 3.81 -9.26 -5.71
C ILE A 14 4.85 -9.39 -4.60
N VAL A 15 5.70 -8.36 -4.47
CA VAL A 15 6.63 -8.21 -3.35
C VAL A 15 6.06 -7.20 -2.35
N LEU A 16 5.75 -7.69 -1.15
CA LEU A 16 5.24 -6.91 -0.04
C LEU A 16 6.32 -6.73 1.04
N SER A 17 6.26 -5.63 1.77
CA SER A 17 7.22 -5.34 2.85
C SER A 17 6.63 -5.35 4.26
N ARG A 18 5.31 -5.46 4.35
CA ARG A 18 4.60 -5.63 5.61
C ARG A 18 4.00 -7.04 5.58
N PRO A 19 3.84 -7.68 6.75
CA PRO A 19 3.13 -8.96 6.83
C PRO A 19 1.70 -8.82 6.30
N TRP A 20 1.08 -7.66 6.51
CA TRP A 20 -0.21 -7.29 5.97
C TRP A 20 -0.07 -6.72 4.56
N GLY A 21 -1.10 -6.89 3.74
CA GLY A 21 -1.16 -6.37 2.38
C GLY A 21 -1.05 -4.84 2.27
N VAL A 22 -0.93 -4.34 1.04
CA VAL A 22 -0.92 -2.89 0.79
C VAL A 22 -2.28 -2.29 1.14
N SER A 23 -2.30 -1.14 1.81
CA SER A 23 -3.54 -0.46 2.17
C SER A 23 -4.24 0.17 0.95
N PHE A 24 -5.54 -0.03 0.82
CA PHE A 24 -6.28 0.47 -0.34
C PHE A 24 -6.35 2.00 -0.37
N ASP A 25 -6.65 2.62 0.78
CA ASP A 25 -6.63 4.07 0.94
C ASP A 25 -5.22 4.67 0.69
N GLY A 26 -4.16 3.95 1.09
CA GLY A 26 -2.77 4.30 0.78
C GLY A 26 -2.46 4.24 -0.72
N LEU A 27 -3.00 3.26 -1.44
CA LEU A 27 -2.90 3.16 -2.89
C LEU A 27 -3.58 4.35 -3.58
N LEU A 28 -4.83 4.63 -3.24
CA LEU A 28 -5.58 5.76 -3.82
C LEU A 28 -4.90 7.10 -3.51
N ALA A 29 -4.45 7.29 -2.27
CA ALA A 29 -3.68 8.48 -1.88
C ALA A 29 -2.40 8.64 -2.72
N SER A 30 -1.72 7.54 -3.06
CA SER A 30 -0.51 7.58 -3.89
C SER A 30 -0.81 8.04 -5.32
N VAL A 31 -1.94 7.62 -5.89
CA VAL A 31 -2.40 8.05 -7.23
C VAL A 31 -2.71 9.55 -7.23
N LEU A 32 -3.45 10.04 -6.23
CA LEU A 32 -3.74 11.47 -6.12
C LEU A 32 -2.48 12.32 -5.97
N TRP A 33 -1.53 11.87 -5.15
CA TRP A 33 -0.21 12.52 -5.07
C TRP A 33 0.54 12.51 -6.40
N HIS A 34 0.46 11.40 -7.16
CA HIS A 34 1.06 11.32 -8.49
C HIS A 34 0.43 12.33 -9.46
N ARG A 35 -0.89 12.39 -9.55
CA ARG A 35 -1.63 13.36 -10.37
C ARG A 35 -1.27 14.80 -10.01
N ARG A 36 -1.24 15.13 -8.71
CA ARG A 36 -0.84 16.48 -8.25
C ARG A 36 0.57 16.85 -8.65
N LYS A 37 1.54 15.94 -8.49
CA LYS A 37 2.93 16.18 -8.92
C LYS A 37 3.03 16.46 -10.42
N TRP A 38 2.27 15.73 -11.24
CA TRP A 38 2.20 15.97 -12.68
C TRP A 38 1.55 17.31 -13.02
N ALA A 39 0.44 17.66 -12.38
CA ALA A 39 -0.24 18.93 -12.57
C ALA A 39 0.66 20.13 -12.20
N ALA A 40 1.34 20.06 -11.05
CA ALA A 40 2.30 21.09 -10.65
C ALA A 40 3.44 21.21 -11.66
N ARG A 41 4.01 20.08 -12.10
CA ARG A 41 5.07 20.08 -13.12
C ARG A 41 4.60 20.74 -14.43
N ALA A 42 3.38 20.44 -14.87
CA ALA A 42 2.79 21.06 -16.07
C ALA A 42 2.58 22.58 -15.89
N ALA A 43 2.28 23.02 -14.66
CA ALA A 43 2.18 24.43 -14.29
C ALA A 43 3.54 25.11 -14.01
N GLY A 44 4.68 24.43 -14.25
CA GLY A 44 6.01 24.96 -13.97
C GLY A 44 6.37 25.04 -12.49
N GLN A 45 5.62 24.38 -11.62
CA GLN A 45 5.86 24.29 -10.18
C GLN A 45 6.58 23.00 -9.81
N HIS A 46 7.42 23.06 -8.79
CA HIS A 46 8.12 21.90 -8.26
C HIS A 46 7.60 21.54 -6.86
N PHE A 47 7.20 20.29 -6.67
CA PHE A 47 6.92 19.75 -5.35
C PHE A 47 8.22 19.50 -4.61
N THR A 48 8.48 20.31 -3.59
CA THR A 48 9.60 20.11 -2.66
C THR A 48 9.11 19.32 -1.46
N TYR A 49 9.84 18.27 -1.07
CA TYR A 49 9.55 17.51 0.13
C TYR A 49 9.73 18.38 1.38
N GLN A 50 8.69 18.50 2.20
CA GLN A 50 8.70 19.29 3.43
C GLN A 50 8.38 18.38 4.63
N PRO A 51 9.41 17.89 5.36
CA PRO A 51 9.21 16.92 6.44
C PRO A 51 8.46 17.50 7.65
N ASN A 52 8.55 18.81 7.87
CA ASN A 52 7.96 19.49 9.04
C ASN A 52 6.66 20.23 8.71
N ALA A 53 6.22 20.22 7.45
CA ALA A 53 4.97 20.85 7.06
C ALA A 53 3.77 20.04 7.59
N PRO A 54 2.64 20.71 7.87
CA PRO A 54 1.41 20.02 8.21
C PRO A 54 1.06 19.02 7.11
N GLN A 55 0.78 17.78 7.51
CA GLN A 55 0.42 16.74 6.57
C GLN A 55 -1.00 16.99 6.09
N GLU A 56 -1.14 17.18 4.78
CA GLU A 56 -2.44 17.31 4.15
C GLU A 56 -3.17 15.97 4.16
N THR A 57 -4.45 16.00 4.52
CA THR A 57 -5.36 14.87 4.32
C THR A 57 -5.94 14.96 2.91
N LEU A 58 -5.59 14.02 2.04
CA LEU A 58 -6.13 13.95 0.69
C LEU A 58 -7.60 13.48 0.73
N PRO A 59 -8.52 14.13 0.00
CA PRO A 59 -9.90 13.65 -0.12
C PRO A 59 -9.91 12.40 -0.98
N LEU A 60 -10.16 11.23 -0.38
CA LEU A 60 -10.29 9.97 -1.10
C LEU A 60 -11.78 9.71 -1.43
N PRO A 61 -12.08 8.98 -2.51
CA PRO A 61 -13.45 8.54 -2.85
C PRO A 61 -13.91 7.37 -1.96
N LEU A 62 -13.66 7.47 -0.65
CA LEU A 62 -13.93 6.47 0.37
C LEU A 62 -14.77 7.10 1.48
N ALA A 63 -15.63 6.32 2.12
CA ALA A 63 -16.32 6.76 3.32
C ALA A 63 -15.36 6.87 4.51
N HIS A 64 -15.76 7.58 5.55
CA HIS A 64 -14.98 7.72 6.78
C HIS A 64 -15.64 6.93 7.89
N CYS A 65 -14.84 6.24 8.70
CA CYS A 65 -15.27 5.73 9.99
C CYS A 65 -14.79 6.68 11.09
N GLY A 66 -15.73 7.22 11.86
CA GLY A 66 -15.49 8.34 12.78
C GLY A 66 -15.60 9.69 12.08
N ASN A 67 -15.65 10.77 12.87
CA ASN A 67 -15.75 12.13 12.38
C ASN A 67 -14.36 12.79 12.32
N PRO A 68 -13.87 13.20 11.13
CA PRO A 68 -12.55 13.81 10.98
C PRO A 68 -12.29 15.06 11.81
N ASN A 69 -13.35 15.77 12.23
CA ASN A 69 -13.24 17.00 13.02
C ASN A 69 -13.18 16.75 14.53
N HIS A 70 -13.55 15.55 15.01
CA HIS A 70 -13.66 15.24 16.43
C HIS A 70 -12.83 14.02 16.84
N ASP A 71 -12.85 12.96 16.03
CA ASP A 71 -12.25 11.68 16.35
C ASP A 71 -10.83 11.63 15.83
N THR A 72 -9.83 11.67 16.71
CA THR A 72 -8.41 11.64 16.31
C THR A 72 -8.02 10.35 15.59
N ASP A 73 -8.77 9.27 15.83
CA ASP A 73 -8.60 7.93 15.28
C ASP A 73 -9.55 7.63 14.10
N TRP A 74 -10.15 8.66 13.49
CA TRP A 74 -10.91 8.52 12.24
C TRP A 74 -10.05 7.87 11.15
N HIS A 75 -10.69 7.17 10.22
CA HIS A 75 -9.98 6.59 9.07
C HIS A 75 -10.91 6.35 7.88
N TRP A 76 -10.34 6.23 6.68
CA TRP A 76 -11.07 5.84 5.47
C TRP A 76 -11.59 4.43 5.59
N MET A 77 -12.77 4.08 5.10
CA MET A 77 -13.35 2.73 5.17
C MET A 77 -12.81 1.85 4.03
N ALA A 78 -11.68 1.19 4.28
CA ALA A 78 -10.97 0.37 3.31
C ALA A 78 -10.03 -0.63 4.00
N THR A 79 -9.97 -1.87 3.55
CA THR A 79 -9.05 -2.85 4.13
C THR A 79 -7.63 -2.71 3.60
N PHE A 80 -6.70 -3.45 4.20
CA PHE A 80 -5.45 -3.82 3.54
C PHE A 80 -5.73 -4.89 2.48
N ALA A 81 -4.70 -5.25 1.70
CA ALA A 81 -4.85 -6.29 0.68
C ALA A 81 -4.96 -7.65 1.37
N ASP A 82 -5.98 -8.40 0.99
CA ASP A 82 -6.10 -9.80 1.32
C ASP A 82 -5.47 -10.66 0.22
N LEU A 83 -4.65 -11.62 0.65
CA LEU A 83 -3.99 -12.59 -0.22
C LEU A 83 -4.63 -13.99 -0.08
N HIS A 84 -5.77 -14.09 0.60
CA HIS A 84 -6.48 -15.34 0.84
C HIS A 84 -7.68 -15.55 -0.11
N PRO A 85 -8.04 -16.82 -0.40
CA PRO A 85 -7.26 -18.01 -0.09
C PRO A 85 -5.97 -18.02 -0.93
N ARG A 86 -4.84 -18.39 -0.29
CA ARG A 86 -3.63 -18.68 -1.06
C ARG A 86 -3.93 -19.90 -1.92
N SER A 87 -3.57 -19.87 -3.19
CA SER A 87 -3.68 -21.06 -4.03
C SER A 87 -2.93 -22.22 -3.36
N HIS A 88 -3.60 -23.35 -3.11
CA HIS A 88 -3.03 -24.52 -2.42
C HIS A 88 -1.74 -25.05 -3.04
N GLU A 89 -1.49 -24.74 -4.32
CA GLU A 89 -0.28 -25.13 -5.07
C GLU A 89 0.95 -24.29 -4.72
N VAL A 90 0.79 -23.17 -4.00
CA VAL A 90 1.88 -22.21 -3.74
C VAL A 90 1.97 -21.87 -2.25
N ASN A 91 2.48 -22.82 -1.47
CA ASN A 91 2.72 -22.63 -0.03
C ASN A 91 4.09 -21.99 0.27
N GLU A 92 5.02 -22.01 -0.69
CA GLU A 92 6.36 -21.46 -0.52
C GLU A 92 6.49 -20.10 -1.26
N PRO A 93 7.10 -19.08 -0.63
CA PRO A 93 7.40 -17.84 -1.32
C PRO A 93 8.37 -18.10 -2.48
N ASP A 94 8.10 -17.53 -3.65
CA ASP A 94 9.01 -17.59 -4.79
C ASP A 94 10.22 -16.69 -4.49
N ILE A 95 11.36 -17.31 -4.20
CA ILE A 95 12.60 -16.58 -3.90
C ILE A 95 13.25 -16.17 -5.22
N ARG A 96 13.06 -14.90 -5.57
CA ARG A 96 13.70 -14.29 -6.74
C ARG A 96 15.01 -13.64 -6.35
N TRP A 97 16.06 -13.89 -7.13
CA TRP A 97 17.39 -13.33 -6.88
C TRP A 97 17.58 -12.03 -7.63
N ARG A 98 17.79 -10.93 -6.90
CA ARG A 98 18.09 -9.62 -7.49
C ARG A 98 19.57 -9.30 -7.35
N THR A 99 20.18 -8.86 -8.44
CA THR A 99 21.50 -8.23 -8.40
C THR A 99 21.36 -6.72 -8.18
N SER A 100 21.84 -6.24 -7.04
CA SER A 100 22.07 -4.81 -6.80
C SER A 100 23.49 -4.47 -7.25
N GLN A 101 23.61 -3.65 -8.28
CA GLN A 101 24.89 -3.14 -8.78
C GLN A 101 24.94 -1.62 -8.59
N THR A 102 26.11 -1.10 -8.23
CA THR A 102 26.30 0.34 -8.11
C THR A 102 26.63 0.91 -9.50
N GLU A 103 25.76 1.77 -10.03
CA GLU A 103 25.91 2.35 -11.36
C GLU A 103 27.07 3.36 -11.42
N ARG A 104 28.21 2.94 -11.97
CA ARG A 104 29.44 3.76 -12.00
C ARG A 104 29.26 5.12 -12.67
N GLN A 105 28.47 5.19 -13.75
CA GLN A 105 28.19 6.46 -14.45
C GLN A 105 27.51 7.47 -13.54
N ARG A 106 26.55 7.03 -12.72
CA ARG A 106 25.85 7.89 -11.76
C ARG A 106 26.77 8.38 -10.65
N ILE A 107 27.77 7.60 -10.26
CA ILE A 107 28.77 8.05 -9.27
C ILE A 107 29.70 9.11 -9.87
N GLN A 108 30.07 8.99 -11.16
CA GLN A 108 30.86 10.00 -11.87
C GLN A 108 30.14 11.35 -12.00
N GLN A 109 28.80 11.37 -11.92
CA GLN A 109 28.02 12.62 -11.86
C GLN A 109 28.13 13.32 -10.49
N LEU A 110 28.50 12.60 -9.43
CA LEU A 110 28.65 13.16 -8.07
C LEU A 110 30.07 13.69 -7.81
N THR A 111 31.07 13.16 -8.51
CA THR A 111 32.43 13.70 -8.49
C THR A 111 33.14 13.41 -9.82
N PRO A 112 33.82 14.41 -10.43
CA PRO A 112 34.41 14.29 -11.76
C PRO A 112 35.61 13.33 -11.80
N THR A 113 36.21 13.02 -10.65
CA THR A 113 37.39 12.15 -10.54
C THR A 113 37.15 11.07 -9.48
N ILE A 114 36.94 9.84 -9.95
CA ILE A 114 36.91 8.64 -9.11
C ILE A 114 38.02 7.72 -9.59
N GLY A 115 39.03 7.51 -8.75
CA GLY A 115 40.06 6.50 -9.03
C GLY A 115 39.43 5.13 -9.24
N ARG A 116 39.84 4.41 -10.30
CA ARG A 116 39.25 3.12 -10.73
C ARG A 116 39.28 2.02 -9.64
N GLN A 117 40.09 2.20 -8.59
CA GLN A 117 40.29 1.29 -7.46
C GLN A 117 39.58 1.72 -6.15
N VAL A 118 38.98 2.92 -6.09
CA VAL A 118 38.35 3.45 -4.87
C VAL A 118 37.00 2.78 -4.60
N ILE A 119 36.35 2.26 -5.64
CA ILE A 119 35.04 1.61 -5.57
C ILE A 119 35.17 0.14 -5.97
N SER A 120 35.21 -0.73 -4.97
CA SER A 120 35.20 -2.18 -5.16
C SER A 120 33.78 -2.70 -5.39
N ALA A 121 33.63 -3.56 -6.39
CA ALA A 121 32.39 -4.30 -6.63
C ALA A 121 32.26 -5.56 -5.74
N THR A 122 33.33 -5.96 -5.05
CA THR A 122 33.38 -7.19 -4.25
C THR A 122 33.49 -6.93 -2.74
N ALA A 123 33.76 -5.70 -2.32
CA ALA A 123 33.92 -5.34 -0.92
C ALA A 123 33.44 -3.91 -0.63
N GLY A 124 33.02 -3.68 0.61
CA GLY A 124 32.66 -2.35 1.11
C GLY A 124 31.25 -1.89 0.72
N ARG A 125 30.97 -0.60 0.91
CA ARG A 125 29.61 -0.03 0.84
C ARG A 125 28.94 -0.18 -0.52
N TYR A 126 29.71 -0.19 -1.60
CA TYR A 126 29.22 -0.20 -2.99
C TYR A 126 29.34 -1.56 -3.69
N GLN A 127 29.62 -2.62 -2.92
CA GLN A 127 29.73 -3.97 -3.47
C GLN A 127 28.44 -4.42 -4.16
N HIS A 128 28.60 -5.25 -5.19
CA HIS A 128 27.48 -5.93 -5.82
C HIS A 128 26.88 -6.91 -4.81
N ARG A 129 25.55 -6.89 -4.70
CA ARG A 129 24.84 -7.79 -3.78
C ARG A 129 23.85 -8.61 -4.57
N ILE A 130 23.86 -9.91 -4.33
CA ILE A 130 22.75 -10.78 -4.69
C ILE A 130 21.81 -10.78 -3.49
N VAL A 131 20.63 -10.20 -3.67
CA VAL A 131 19.64 -10.02 -2.61
C VAL A 131 18.47 -10.95 -2.92
N PRO A 132 18.13 -11.89 -2.03
CA PRO A 132 16.91 -12.66 -2.17
C PRO A 132 15.71 -11.73 -1.96
N VAL A 133 14.75 -11.80 -2.87
CA VAL A 133 13.48 -11.09 -2.82
C VAL A 133 12.39 -12.13 -2.73
N MET A 134 11.63 -12.11 -1.65
CA MET A 134 10.45 -12.96 -1.51
C MET A 134 9.32 -12.35 -2.36
N ALA A 135 8.97 -13.01 -3.45
CA ALA A 135 7.72 -12.77 -4.15
C ALA A 135 6.65 -13.67 -3.53
N HIS A 136 5.50 -13.09 -3.21
CA HIS A 136 4.31 -13.84 -2.84
C HIS A 136 3.54 -14.12 -4.12
N PRO A 137 3.43 -15.39 -4.56
CA PRO A 137 2.66 -15.74 -5.75
C PRO A 137 1.18 -15.69 -5.39
N ALA A 138 0.64 -14.48 -5.37
CA ALA A 138 -0.80 -14.25 -5.39
C ALA A 138 -1.13 -13.73 -6.78
N THR A 139 -1.93 -14.48 -7.52
CA THR A 139 -2.44 -14.05 -8.82
C THR A 139 -3.51 -12.98 -8.67
N HIS A 140 -4.08 -12.84 -7.48
CA HIS A 140 -5.11 -11.86 -7.15
C HIS A 140 -4.86 -11.26 -5.77
N LEU A 141 -5.12 -9.97 -5.65
CA LEU A 141 -5.20 -9.25 -4.37
C LEU A 141 -6.60 -8.70 -4.25
N THR A 142 -7.23 -8.86 -3.08
CA THR A 142 -8.56 -8.30 -2.85
C THR A 142 -8.58 -7.28 -1.74
N TRP A 143 -9.49 -6.32 -1.84
CA TRP A 143 -9.78 -5.35 -0.80
C TRP A 143 -11.28 -5.22 -0.66
N ARG A 144 -11.73 -4.88 0.54
CA ARG A 144 -13.08 -4.34 0.75
C ARG A 144 -12.99 -2.86 1.08
N ALA A 145 -13.98 -2.11 0.64
CA ALA A 145 -14.09 -0.69 0.93
C ALA A 145 -15.54 -0.22 0.93
N VAL A 146 -15.78 0.97 1.48
CA VAL A 146 -17.02 1.73 1.25
C VAL A 146 -16.62 3.00 0.53
N GLY A 147 -17.19 3.26 -0.64
CA GLY A 147 -16.70 4.33 -1.51
C GLY A 147 -17.61 4.68 -2.68
N ASP A 148 -17.09 5.55 -3.55
CA ASP A 148 -17.68 5.86 -4.85
C ASP A 148 -17.04 4.96 -5.92
N PRO A 149 -17.79 4.02 -6.53
CA PRO A 149 -17.22 3.05 -7.47
C PRO A 149 -16.62 3.71 -8.71
N ASP A 150 -17.23 4.78 -9.22
CA ASP A 150 -16.81 5.41 -10.47
C ASP A 150 -15.51 6.18 -10.28
N LEU A 151 -15.44 6.97 -9.20
CA LEU A 151 -14.21 7.69 -8.84
C LEU A 151 -13.07 6.72 -8.48
N ILE A 152 -13.38 5.58 -7.85
CA ILE A 152 -12.38 4.55 -7.57
C ILE A 152 -11.87 3.95 -8.89
N ARG A 153 -12.76 3.56 -9.82
CA ARG A 153 -12.34 3.01 -11.13
C ARG A 153 -11.42 3.97 -11.87
N ASP A 154 -11.73 5.27 -11.87
CA ASP A 154 -10.89 6.31 -12.48
C ASP A 154 -9.49 6.38 -11.83
N LEU A 155 -9.38 6.28 -10.51
CA LEU A 155 -8.06 6.26 -9.86
C LEU A 155 -7.27 4.99 -10.17
N LEU A 156 -7.94 3.85 -10.32
CA LEU A 156 -7.28 2.56 -10.58
C LEU A 156 -6.67 2.49 -12.00
N THR A 157 -7.12 3.31 -12.96
CA THR A 157 -6.49 3.36 -14.29
C THR A 157 -5.03 3.84 -14.23
N ASP A 158 -4.70 4.65 -13.22
CA ASP A 158 -3.36 5.20 -13.01
C ASP A 158 -2.50 4.33 -12.07
N LEU A 159 -2.94 3.10 -11.77
CA LEU A 159 -2.25 2.17 -10.88
C LEU A 159 -1.89 0.86 -11.60
N PRO A 160 -0.92 0.88 -12.54
CA PRO A 160 -0.54 -0.30 -13.33
C PRO A 160 0.31 -1.30 -12.54
N SER A 161 0.78 -0.95 -11.35
CA SER A 161 1.64 -1.82 -10.54
C SER A 161 1.54 -1.50 -9.05
N ILE A 162 1.64 -2.52 -8.20
CA ILE A 162 1.51 -2.42 -6.74
C ILE A 162 2.76 -3.01 -6.07
N GLY A 163 3.16 -2.45 -4.92
CA GLY A 163 4.22 -3.01 -4.09
C GLY A 163 5.61 -2.53 -4.47
N LYS A 164 6.62 -3.38 -4.21
CA LYS A 164 8.03 -3.05 -4.44
C LYS A 164 8.53 -3.62 -5.76
N HIS A 165 9.59 -3.00 -6.28
CA HIS A 165 10.32 -3.48 -7.47
C HIS A 165 9.48 -3.52 -8.76
N THR A 166 8.50 -2.63 -8.88
CA THR A 166 7.62 -2.54 -10.05
C THR A 166 8.38 -2.28 -11.36
N SER A 167 9.55 -1.63 -11.29
CA SER A 167 10.41 -1.39 -12.46
C SER A 167 11.01 -2.64 -13.08
N VAL A 168 10.94 -3.79 -12.41
CA VAL A 168 11.37 -5.10 -12.95
C VAL A 168 10.21 -6.06 -13.17
N GLY A 169 8.97 -5.54 -13.20
CA GLY A 169 7.76 -6.31 -13.50
C GLY A 169 7.01 -6.86 -12.29
N GLU A 170 7.53 -6.67 -11.07
CA GLU A 170 6.85 -7.13 -9.85
C GLU A 170 5.56 -6.36 -9.57
N GLY A 171 4.51 -7.08 -9.16
CA GLY A 171 3.23 -6.48 -8.82
C GLY A 171 2.53 -5.77 -9.98
N LEU A 172 2.91 -6.07 -11.23
CA LEU A 172 2.20 -5.62 -12.42
C LEU A 172 0.73 -6.04 -12.33
N VAL A 173 -0.17 -5.07 -12.49
CA VAL A 173 -1.61 -5.32 -12.52
C VAL A 173 -2.07 -5.38 -13.97
N THR A 174 -2.60 -6.52 -14.39
CA THR A 174 -3.17 -6.68 -15.73
C THR A 174 -4.64 -6.32 -15.80
N HIS A 175 -5.35 -6.41 -14.67
CA HIS A 175 -6.76 -6.14 -14.59
C HIS A 175 -7.18 -5.68 -13.20
N TRP A 176 -8.05 -4.68 -13.15
CA TRP A 176 -8.76 -4.22 -11.96
C TRP A 176 -10.24 -4.53 -12.10
N ALA A 177 -10.81 -5.24 -11.13
CA ALA A 177 -12.24 -5.42 -10.98
C ALA A 177 -12.73 -4.66 -9.75
N VAL A 178 -13.80 -3.88 -9.91
CA VAL A 178 -14.54 -3.27 -8.80
C VAL A 178 -15.94 -3.84 -8.86
N THR A 179 -16.33 -4.56 -7.82
CA THR A 179 -17.63 -5.22 -7.69
C THR A 179 -18.42 -4.52 -6.60
N GLU A 180 -19.65 -4.12 -6.92
CA GLU A 180 -20.56 -3.54 -5.94
C GLU A 180 -21.16 -4.63 -5.07
N THR A 181 -21.16 -4.42 -3.76
CA THR A 181 -21.64 -5.41 -2.78
C THR A 181 -22.61 -4.75 -1.81
N PRO A 182 -23.76 -4.23 -2.29
CA PRO A 182 -24.69 -3.44 -1.47
C PRO A 182 -25.26 -4.21 -0.28
N ASP A 183 -25.28 -5.55 -0.36
CA ASP A 183 -25.76 -6.43 0.71
C ASP A 183 -24.75 -6.59 1.86
N VAL A 184 -23.49 -6.15 1.68
CA VAL A 184 -22.46 -6.20 2.72
C VAL A 184 -22.57 -4.94 3.58
N PRO A 185 -22.73 -5.06 4.92
CA PRO A 185 -22.77 -3.90 5.79
C PRO A 185 -21.51 -3.03 5.66
N ASP A 186 -21.69 -1.72 5.61
CA ASP A 186 -20.60 -0.75 5.46
C ASP A 186 -19.45 -1.00 6.45
N TRP A 187 -19.77 -1.30 7.71
CA TRP A 187 -18.74 -1.60 8.71
C TRP A 187 -17.88 -2.80 8.30
N SER A 188 -18.48 -3.91 7.87
CA SER A 188 -17.76 -5.11 7.42
C SER A 188 -16.95 -4.80 6.15
N ALA A 189 -17.54 -4.10 5.18
CA ALA A 189 -16.84 -3.68 3.97
C ALA A 189 -15.65 -2.74 4.25
N GLY A 190 -15.71 -1.94 5.32
CA GLY A 190 -14.64 -1.03 5.71
C GLY A 190 -13.53 -1.63 6.59
N HIS A 191 -13.79 -2.77 7.25
CA HIS A 191 -12.93 -3.28 8.33
C HIS A 191 -12.51 -4.75 8.18
N GLU A 192 -13.27 -5.57 7.47
CA GLU A 192 -13.08 -7.01 7.41
C GLU A 192 -12.68 -7.49 6.02
N HIS A 193 -11.80 -8.49 5.94
CA HIS A 193 -11.53 -9.18 4.67
C HIS A 193 -12.67 -10.12 4.30
N GLU A 194 -13.19 -10.82 5.31
CA GLU A 194 -14.36 -11.68 5.27
C GLU A 194 -15.04 -11.60 6.65
N PRO A 195 -16.34 -11.94 6.75
CA PRO A 195 -17.07 -11.82 8.02
C PRO A 195 -16.31 -12.46 9.19
N GLY A 196 -16.00 -11.67 10.21
CA GLY A 196 -15.28 -12.13 11.39
C GLY A 196 -13.75 -12.11 11.30
N VAL A 197 -13.15 -11.63 10.20
CA VAL A 197 -11.68 -11.51 10.06
C VAL A 197 -11.27 -10.07 9.79
N LEU A 198 -10.58 -9.46 10.76
CA LEU A 198 -10.16 -8.07 10.67
C LEU A 198 -9.12 -7.88 9.56
N GLY A 199 -9.42 -6.99 8.62
CA GLY A 199 -8.60 -6.72 7.44
C GLY A 199 -7.86 -5.39 7.45
N ARG A 200 -7.89 -4.64 8.54
CA ARG A 200 -7.14 -3.38 8.68
C ARG A 200 -6.75 -3.09 10.13
N THR A 201 -5.79 -2.19 10.29
CA THR A 201 -5.53 -1.56 11.59
C THR A 201 -6.76 -0.76 12.03
N THR A 202 -7.31 -1.11 13.19
CA THR A 202 -8.63 -0.64 13.65
C THR A 202 -8.59 -0.16 15.11
N PRO A 203 -9.02 1.08 15.42
CA PRO A 203 -9.11 1.54 16.81
C PRO A 203 -10.15 0.75 17.63
N PRO A 204 -9.98 0.62 18.96
CA PRO A 204 -10.91 -0.10 19.82
C PRO A 204 -12.38 0.35 19.71
N ARG A 205 -12.63 1.65 19.43
CA ARG A 205 -14.00 2.17 19.27
C ARG A 205 -14.80 1.45 18.18
N CYS A 206 -14.13 0.94 17.15
CA CYS A 206 -14.80 0.26 16.04
C CYS A 206 -15.23 -1.16 16.38
N LEU A 207 -14.66 -1.75 17.44
CA LEU A 207 -14.81 -3.18 17.76
C LEU A 207 -15.74 -3.43 18.95
N HIS A 208 -16.41 -2.39 19.47
CA HIS A 208 -17.17 -2.48 20.72
C HIS A 208 -18.32 -3.50 20.67
N ASN A 209 -18.88 -3.79 19.49
CA ASN A 209 -20.04 -4.66 19.30
C ASN A 209 -19.85 -5.69 18.17
N THR A 210 -18.61 -6.08 17.88
CA THR A 210 -18.33 -7.02 16.80
C THR A 210 -17.50 -8.20 17.28
N THR A 211 -17.82 -9.39 16.75
CA THR A 211 -17.10 -10.62 17.06
C THR A 211 -16.14 -10.91 15.91
N THR A 212 -15.14 -10.04 15.76
CA THR A 212 -14.13 -10.12 14.70
C THR A 212 -12.81 -10.57 15.30
N THR A 213 -12.21 -11.60 14.71
CA THR A 213 -10.84 -12.03 15.06
C THR A 213 -9.87 -10.93 14.67
N THR A 214 -8.98 -10.57 15.60
CA THR A 214 -8.00 -9.49 15.41
C THR A 214 -6.59 -9.99 15.71
N GLY A 215 -5.59 -9.28 15.20
CA GLY A 215 -4.23 -9.34 15.72
C GLY A 215 -4.10 -8.63 17.08
N PRO A 216 -2.88 -8.54 17.63
CA PRO A 216 -2.64 -7.90 18.92
C PRO A 216 -2.97 -6.40 18.89
N ILE A 217 -3.35 -5.87 20.05
CA ILE A 217 -3.48 -4.42 20.27
C ILE A 217 -2.11 -3.77 20.44
N GLY A 218 -1.92 -2.59 19.87
CA GLY A 218 -0.69 -1.81 20.01
C GLY A 218 -0.81 -0.42 19.41
N THR A 219 0.32 0.23 19.18
CA THR A 219 0.35 1.50 18.44
C THR A 219 0.43 1.21 16.94
N GLY A 220 -0.59 1.62 16.20
CA GLY A 220 -0.69 1.40 14.75
C GLY A 220 -1.12 2.66 14.01
N THR A 221 -0.69 2.80 12.76
CA THR A 221 -1.19 3.86 11.87
C THR A 221 -2.50 3.45 11.22
N VAL A 222 -3.50 4.33 11.26
CA VAL A 222 -4.88 4.01 10.81
C VAL A 222 -5.26 4.64 9.48
N ARG A 223 -4.48 5.61 8.97
CA ARG A 223 -4.75 6.30 7.71
C ARG A 223 -3.46 6.82 7.03
N PRO A 224 -3.48 7.08 5.72
CA PRO A 224 -2.40 7.76 5.02
C PRO A 224 -2.16 9.18 5.57
N PRO A 225 -0.91 9.67 5.57
CA PRO A 225 0.32 8.93 5.28
C PRO A 225 0.73 7.99 6.42
N TYR A 226 0.79 6.68 6.16
CA TYR A 226 1.03 5.61 7.15
C TYR A 226 2.41 5.62 7.82
N LEU A 227 3.35 6.44 7.33
CA LEU A 227 4.66 6.63 7.95
C LEU A 227 4.68 7.81 8.93
N HIS A 228 3.69 8.71 8.86
CA HIS A 228 3.67 9.92 9.65
C HIS A 228 3.11 9.65 11.07
N PRO A 229 3.74 10.17 12.14
CA PRO A 229 3.31 9.91 13.51
C PRO A 229 1.88 10.35 13.83
N SER A 230 1.34 11.39 13.17
CA SER A 230 -0.02 11.91 13.43
C SER A 230 -1.15 10.93 13.11
N SER A 231 -0.87 9.87 12.34
CA SER A 231 -1.86 8.83 12.01
C SER A 231 -1.81 7.66 13.01
N ARG A 232 -0.91 7.69 14.01
CA ARG A 232 -0.75 6.64 15.00
C ARG A 232 -1.77 6.78 16.13
N THR A 233 -2.40 5.67 16.47
CA THR A 233 -3.30 5.55 17.62
C THR A 233 -3.19 4.15 18.23
N THR A 234 -3.85 3.95 19.35
CA THR A 234 -4.08 2.59 19.88
C THR A 234 -5.03 1.86 18.94
N ALA A 235 -4.59 0.75 18.38
CA ALA A 235 -5.35 -0.02 17.40
C ALA A 235 -5.00 -1.51 17.47
N TYR A 236 -5.99 -2.33 17.12
CA TYR A 236 -5.80 -3.74 16.82
C TYR A 236 -5.19 -3.89 15.42
N GLN A 237 -4.25 -4.82 15.28
CA GLN A 237 -3.70 -5.19 13.98
C GLN A 237 -4.67 -6.10 13.20
N PRO A 238 -4.58 -6.14 11.86
CA PRO A 238 -5.26 -7.16 11.07
C PRO A 238 -5.00 -8.58 11.61
N ALA A 239 -5.96 -9.47 11.44
CA ALA A 239 -5.82 -10.87 11.85
C ALA A 239 -4.82 -11.65 10.96
N ARG A 240 -4.63 -11.20 9.72
CA ARG A 240 -3.69 -11.75 8.74
C ARG A 240 -2.92 -10.65 8.03
#